data_AF-A0AB33XUC9-F1
#
_entry.id   AF-A0AB33XUC9-F1
#
_cell.length_a   1.000
_cell.length_b   1.000
_cell.length_c   1.000
_cell.angle_alpha   90.00
_cell.angle_beta   90.00
_cell.angle_gamma   90.00
#
_symmetry.space_group_name_H-M   'P 1'
#
loop_
_entity.id
_entity.type
_entity.pdbx_description
1 polymer ?
#
loop_
_entity_poly.entity_id
_entity_poly.type
_entity_poly.pdbx_seq_one_letter_code
_entity_poly.pdbx_strand_id
1 'polypeptide(L)'
;MAVIIALLISPIGAVFWLALGLTILYAVSRTSRERHQYLRAIHPRHSEIAPFFWVGILLGIVISALMLVARLQVSLPALLALSGLTLVGLIFSGWRFSPWWLGLAGLVELLRPTTSQMSADLAILVGALWLAQALIARLNWGAQIESPVILQDRRQRQQVAFRLRQFYWVPLFLPVSVDQVAGLPLLSIATDTFVAVGLPLVLGAAFTTQRDRVQPYLRRSWPWFAVAGGGLIVFGLVGRILTIPVMVIALIPVLVSLILCAGLIWQAHQVHLNVTQTNHGVVVIGVVPQTPAAQMDLQPGDRVLTCNHIAVNNAAELYNAIQKEPTYCRLRLQQADGEIRLAETAIFAGAPHELGMILFPEETA
;
A
#
# COMPACT_ATOMS: atom_id res chain seq x y z
N MET A 1 28.34 -17.91 9.31
CA MET A 1 28.64 -17.69 7.87
C MET A 1 27.47 -18.07 6.96
N ALA A 2 26.94 -19.29 7.05
CA ALA A 2 25.84 -19.76 6.17
C ALA A 2 24.58 -18.88 6.19
N VAL A 3 24.17 -18.36 7.35
CA VAL A 3 23.02 -17.45 7.46
C VAL A 3 23.26 -16.13 6.73
N ILE A 4 24.46 -15.55 6.85
CA ILE A 4 24.83 -14.28 6.18
C ILE A 4 24.89 -14.49 4.66
N ILE A 5 25.46 -15.61 4.21
CA ILE A 5 25.55 -15.98 2.79
C ILE A 5 24.15 -16.24 2.23
N ALA A 6 23.28 -16.95 2.95
CA ALA A 6 21.88 -17.13 2.57
C ALA A 6 21.16 -15.76 2.50
N LEU A 7 21.39 -14.85 3.43
CA LEU A 7 20.75 -13.53 3.43
C LEU A 7 21.30 -12.56 2.37
N LEU A 8 22.45 -12.85 1.76
CA LEU A 8 23.06 -12.03 0.70
C LEU A 8 22.86 -12.60 -0.71
N ILE A 9 22.90 -13.93 -0.86
CA ILE A 9 22.93 -14.61 -2.17
C ILE A 9 21.61 -15.33 -2.47
N SER A 10 20.89 -15.82 -1.45
CA SER A 10 19.66 -16.56 -1.69
C SER A 10 18.53 -15.62 -2.15
N PRO A 11 17.50 -16.15 -2.85
CA PRO A 11 16.32 -15.37 -3.24
C PRO A 11 15.66 -14.66 -2.04
N ILE A 12 15.88 -15.18 -0.83
CA ILE A 12 15.45 -14.58 0.44
C ILE A 12 16.11 -13.20 0.63
N GLY A 13 17.43 -13.16 0.48
CA GLY A 13 18.20 -11.93 0.58
C GLY A 13 17.78 -10.90 -0.45
N ALA A 14 17.67 -11.32 -1.70
CA ALA A 14 17.37 -10.43 -2.82
C ALA A 14 16.04 -9.68 -2.64
N VAL A 15 14.96 -10.39 -2.29
CA VAL A 15 13.64 -9.78 -2.09
C VAL A 15 13.67 -8.83 -0.88
N PHE A 16 14.28 -9.24 0.24
CA PHE A 16 14.38 -8.40 1.43
C PHE A 16 15.15 -7.11 1.16
N TRP A 17 16.37 -7.19 0.64
CA TRP A 17 17.22 -6.03 0.39
C TRP A 17 16.61 -5.08 -0.63
N LEU A 18 15.99 -5.62 -1.68
CA LEU A 18 15.33 -4.81 -2.69
C LEU A 18 14.08 -4.11 -2.12
N ALA A 19 13.27 -4.81 -1.34
CA ALA A 19 12.09 -4.22 -0.68
C ALA A 19 12.46 -3.15 0.35
N LEU A 20 13.49 -3.41 1.16
CA LEU A 20 14.02 -2.45 2.13
C LEU A 20 14.58 -1.21 1.41
N GLY A 21 15.41 -1.43 0.39
CA GLY A 21 16.00 -0.37 -0.42
C GLY A 21 14.95 0.50 -1.09
N LEU A 22 13.91 -0.10 -1.68
CA LEU A 22 12.79 0.63 -2.27
C LEU A 22 11.98 1.40 -1.22
N THR A 23 11.74 0.82 -0.04
CA THR A 23 11.02 1.49 1.05
C THR A 23 11.78 2.73 1.52
N ILE A 24 13.09 2.62 1.72
CA ILE A 24 13.96 3.75 2.10
C ILE A 24 14.00 4.79 0.97
N LEU A 25 14.20 4.36 -0.28
CA LEU A 25 14.23 5.25 -1.44
C LEU A 25 12.91 6.01 -1.60
N TYR A 26 11.78 5.35 -1.39
CA TYR A 26 10.46 5.99 -1.44
C TYR A 26 10.25 6.97 -0.31
N ALA A 27 10.64 6.64 0.92
CA ALA A 27 10.56 7.54 2.06
C ALA A 27 11.46 8.79 1.88
N VAL A 28 12.72 8.60 1.46
CA VAL A 28 13.67 9.70 1.23
C VAL A 28 13.23 10.55 0.04
N SER A 29 12.89 9.93 -1.09
CA SER A 29 12.43 10.67 -2.27
C SER A 29 11.11 11.42 -2.01
N ARG A 30 10.22 10.91 -1.15
CA ARG A 30 9.03 11.63 -0.68
C ARG A 30 9.41 12.90 0.05
N THR A 31 10.22 12.79 1.11
CA THR A 31 10.64 13.95 1.92
C THR A 31 11.40 15.00 1.10
N SER A 32 12.27 14.58 0.17
CA SER A 32 12.98 15.51 -0.71
C SER A 32 12.02 16.25 -1.64
N ARG A 33 11.05 15.54 -2.26
CA ARG A 33 10.02 16.17 -3.11
C ARG A 33 9.14 17.13 -2.32
N GLU A 34 8.66 16.73 -1.15
CA GLU A 34 7.83 17.60 -0.29
C GLU A 34 8.59 18.88 0.09
N ARG A 35 9.87 18.79 0.46
CA ARG A 35 10.69 19.98 0.77
C ARG A 35 10.89 20.89 -0.43
N HIS A 36 11.04 20.36 -1.64
CA HIS A 36 11.19 21.18 -2.85
C HIS A 36 9.87 21.82 -3.28
N GLN A 37 8.74 21.10 -3.17
CA GLN A 37 7.44 21.59 -3.65
C GLN A 37 6.71 22.48 -2.63
N TYR A 38 6.85 22.19 -1.34
CA TYR A 38 6.08 22.84 -0.28
C TYR A 38 6.97 23.59 0.72
N LEU A 39 8.27 23.72 0.42
CA LEU A 39 9.30 24.31 1.31
C LEU A 39 9.43 23.61 2.67
N ARG A 40 8.63 22.57 2.93
CA ARG A 40 8.58 21.80 4.18
C ARG A 40 8.11 20.37 3.92
N ALA A 41 8.59 19.42 4.72
CA ALA A 41 8.07 18.06 4.72
C ALA A 41 6.73 18.02 5.46
N ILE A 42 5.69 17.50 4.80
CA ILE A 42 4.35 17.31 5.36
C ILE A 42 4.44 16.27 6.48
N HIS A 43 5.14 15.17 6.21
CA HIS A 43 5.47 14.15 7.19
C HIS A 43 7.00 14.06 7.33
N PRO A 44 7.60 14.73 8.33
CA PRO A 44 9.06 14.77 8.49
C PRO A 44 9.65 13.42 8.94
N ARG A 45 8.83 12.54 9.52
CA ARG A 45 9.24 11.18 9.91
C ARG A 45 9.03 10.20 8.75
N HIS A 46 9.95 9.24 8.62
CA HIS A 46 9.83 8.11 7.70
C HIS A 46 8.88 7.06 8.28
N SER A 47 7.59 7.41 8.33
CA SER A 47 6.51 6.57 8.84
C SER A 47 6.31 5.28 8.04
N GLU A 48 6.90 5.14 6.84
CA GLU A 48 6.85 3.92 6.02
C GLU A 48 7.63 2.75 6.65
N ILE A 49 8.72 3.05 7.36
CA ILE A 49 9.73 2.06 7.75
C ILE A 49 9.25 1.20 8.93
N ALA A 50 8.60 1.80 9.93
CA ALA A 50 8.16 1.05 11.10
C ALA A 50 7.07 0.01 10.77
N PRO A 51 6.00 0.34 10.00
CA PRO A 51 5.01 -0.64 9.58
C PRO A 51 5.60 -1.72 8.67
N PHE A 52 6.59 -1.39 7.82
CA PHE A 52 7.29 -2.36 6.98
C PHE A 52 7.81 -3.56 7.78
N PHE A 53 8.39 -3.30 8.96
CA PHE A 53 8.86 -4.34 9.87
C PHE A 53 7.75 -4.88 10.77
N TRP A 54 7.12 -4.06 11.60
CA TRP A 54 6.26 -4.57 12.68
C TRP A 54 5.00 -5.29 12.16
N VAL A 55 4.30 -4.71 11.20
CA VAL A 55 3.09 -5.33 10.62
C VAL A 55 3.49 -6.54 9.77
N GLY A 56 4.57 -6.41 8.99
CA GLY A 56 5.07 -7.48 8.14
C GLY A 56 5.52 -8.72 8.93
N ILE A 57 6.36 -8.53 9.96
CA ILE A 57 6.84 -9.61 10.84
C ILE A 57 5.68 -10.27 11.58
N LEU A 58 4.72 -9.48 12.10
CA LEU A 58 3.55 -10.02 12.77
C LEU A 58 2.74 -10.94 11.84
N LEU A 59 2.44 -10.49 10.62
CA LEU A 59 1.75 -11.30 9.62
C LEU A 59 2.56 -12.53 9.21
N GLY A 60 3.88 -12.38 9.07
CA GLY A 60 4.79 -13.48 8.75
C GLY A 60 4.77 -14.57 9.82
N ILE A 61 4.87 -14.20 11.09
CA ILE A 61 4.80 -15.13 12.23
C ILE A 61 3.45 -15.83 12.27
N VAL A 62 2.34 -15.08 12.14
CA VAL A 62 0.99 -15.67 12.21
C VAL A 62 0.76 -16.67 11.08
N ILE A 63 1.08 -16.32 9.83
CA ILE A 63 0.90 -17.21 8.68
C ILE A 63 1.83 -18.42 8.79
N SER A 64 3.09 -18.22 9.20
CA SER A 64 4.05 -19.32 9.41
C SER A 64 3.56 -20.30 10.48
N ALA A 65 3.07 -19.79 11.61
CA ALA A 65 2.53 -20.61 12.68
C ALA A 65 1.32 -21.42 12.20
N LEU A 66 0.40 -20.81 11.45
CA LEU A 66 -0.76 -21.51 10.88
C LEU A 66 -0.32 -22.64 9.94
N MET A 67 0.62 -22.38 9.03
CA MET A 67 1.12 -23.38 8.08
C MET A 67 1.84 -24.54 8.79
N LEU A 68 2.66 -24.24 9.81
CA LEU A 68 3.40 -25.25 10.58
C LEU A 68 2.47 -26.10 11.45
N VAL A 69 1.54 -25.47 12.19
CA VAL A 69 0.60 -26.18 13.09
C VAL A 69 -0.34 -27.07 12.28
N ALA A 70 -0.85 -26.58 11.14
CA ALA A 70 -1.71 -27.35 10.25
C ALA A 70 -0.93 -28.34 9.35
N ARG A 71 0.42 -28.37 9.46
CA ARG A 71 1.33 -29.20 8.65
C ARG A 71 1.05 -29.09 7.15
N LEU A 72 0.86 -27.86 6.67
CA LEU A 72 0.58 -27.56 5.28
C LEU A 72 1.89 -27.41 4.51
N GLN A 73 2.19 -28.39 3.65
CA GLN A 73 3.46 -28.51 2.96
C GLN A 73 3.35 -27.91 1.56
N VAL A 74 4.22 -26.96 1.24
CA VAL A 74 4.23 -26.33 -0.08
C VAL A 74 5.47 -26.78 -0.85
N SER A 75 5.30 -27.02 -2.15
CA SER A 75 6.39 -27.46 -3.02
C SER A 75 7.47 -26.38 -3.14
N LEU A 76 8.75 -26.77 -3.08
CA LEU A 76 9.86 -25.82 -3.23
C LEU A 76 9.80 -25.00 -4.54
N PRO A 77 9.49 -25.59 -5.71
CA PRO A 77 9.36 -24.82 -6.95
C PRO A 77 8.33 -23.70 -6.86
N ALA A 78 7.21 -23.94 -6.18
CA ALA A 78 6.17 -22.94 -6.04
C ALA A 78 6.52 -21.84 -5.03
N LEU A 79 7.25 -22.18 -3.97
CA LEU A 79 7.84 -21.18 -3.08
C LEU A 79 8.82 -20.28 -3.83
N LEU A 80 9.74 -20.86 -4.59
CA LEU A 80 10.67 -20.09 -5.42
C LEU A 80 9.92 -19.22 -6.43
N ALA A 81 8.82 -19.71 -7.01
CA ALA A 81 7.96 -18.94 -7.90
C ALA A 81 7.33 -17.73 -7.19
N LEU A 82 6.80 -17.89 -5.98
CA LEU A 82 6.28 -16.77 -5.17
C LEU A 82 7.37 -15.73 -4.93
N SER A 83 8.58 -16.15 -4.57
CA SER A 83 9.71 -15.23 -4.37
C SER A 83 10.10 -14.52 -5.68
N GLY A 84 10.18 -15.23 -6.80
CA GLY A 84 10.47 -14.63 -8.11
C GLY A 84 9.41 -13.62 -8.54
N LEU A 85 8.14 -13.95 -8.35
CA LEU A 85 7.03 -13.04 -8.65
C LEU A 85 7.04 -11.80 -7.73
N THR A 86 7.41 -11.94 -6.44
CA THR A 86 7.61 -10.76 -5.56
C THR A 86 8.71 -9.86 -6.09
N LEU A 87 9.83 -10.43 -6.52
CA LEU A 87 10.97 -9.67 -7.03
C LEU A 87 10.57 -8.88 -8.28
N VAL A 88 9.90 -9.53 -9.23
CA VAL A 88 9.34 -8.90 -10.42
C VAL A 88 8.36 -7.79 -10.03
N GLY A 89 7.42 -8.07 -9.13
CA GLY A 89 6.47 -7.08 -8.64
C GLY A 89 7.15 -5.84 -8.05
N LEU A 90 8.19 -6.04 -7.25
CA LEU A 90 8.94 -4.95 -6.64
C LEU A 90 9.75 -4.13 -7.67
N ILE A 91 10.35 -4.76 -8.68
CA ILE A 91 11.06 -4.06 -9.76
C ILE A 91 10.10 -3.12 -10.50
N PHE A 92 8.87 -3.58 -10.78
CA PHE A 92 7.85 -2.76 -11.45
C PHE A 92 7.00 -1.89 -10.52
N SER A 93 7.32 -1.85 -9.22
CA SER A 93 6.52 -1.14 -8.21
C SER A 93 6.48 0.38 -8.39
N GLY A 94 7.37 0.94 -9.22
CA GLY A 94 7.35 2.35 -9.59
C GLY A 94 6.07 2.79 -10.29
N TRP A 95 5.42 1.88 -11.04
CA TRP A 95 4.15 2.14 -11.73
C TRP A 95 2.96 1.78 -10.84
N ARG A 96 2.80 0.49 -10.52
CA ARG A 96 1.76 0.00 -9.63
C ARG A 96 2.16 -1.33 -9.00
N PHE A 97 2.07 -1.43 -7.68
CA PHE A 97 2.30 -2.65 -6.91
C PHE A 97 1.03 -3.07 -6.19
N SER A 98 0.66 -4.35 -6.35
CA SER A 98 -0.38 -5.03 -5.59
C SER A 98 -0.13 -6.54 -5.71
N PRO A 99 -0.32 -7.34 -4.64
CA PRO A 99 0.04 -8.75 -4.62
C PRO A 99 -1.01 -9.67 -5.29
N TRP A 100 -1.73 -9.18 -6.30
CA TRP A 100 -2.71 -9.97 -7.05
C TRP A 100 -2.08 -11.15 -7.79
N TRP A 101 -0.79 -11.07 -8.12
CA TRP A 101 -0.06 -12.08 -8.89
C TRP A 101 0.37 -13.29 -8.07
N LEU A 102 0.15 -13.33 -6.75
CA LEU A 102 0.61 -14.42 -5.88
C LEU A 102 0.09 -15.80 -6.33
N GLY A 103 -1.16 -15.89 -6.79
CA GLY A 103 -1.71 -17.16 -7.27
C GLY A 103 -1.18 -17.62 -8.63
N LEU A 104 -0.40 -16.79 -9.35
CA LEU A 104 0.34 -17.23 -10.55
C LEU A 104 1.40 -18.29 -10.22
N ALA A 105 1.80 -18.45 -8.95
CA ALA A 105 2.67 -19.55 -8.53
C ALA A 105 2.09 -20.94 -8.86
N GLY A 106 0.75 -21.06 -8.97
CA GLY A 106 0.09 -22.29 -9.42
C GLY A 106 0.46 -22.71 -10.85
N LEU A 107 0.95 -21.80 -11.70
CA LEU A 107 1.44 -22.15 -13.05
C LEU A 107 2.65 -23.09 -12.99
N VAL A 108 3.50 -22.97 -11.97
CA VAL A 108 4.67 -23.85 -11.83
C VAL A 108 4.23 -25.27 -11.51
N GLU A 109 3.17 -25.43 -10.72
CA GLU A 109 2.60 -26.74 -10.42
C GLU A 109 1.82 -27.32 -11.60
N LEU A 110 1.31 -26.49 -12.52
CA LEU A 110 0.74 -26.98 -13.77
C LEU A 110 1.83 -27.52 -14.72
N LEU A 111 2.99 -26.86 -14.77
CA LEU A 111 4.14 -27.27 -15.60
C LEU A 111 4.92 -28.45 -14.99
N ARG A 112 4.96 -28.52 -13.65
CA ARG A 112 5.58 -29.60 -12.89
C ARG A 112 4.60 -30.07 -11.81
N PRO A 113 3.63 -30.93 -12.19
CA PRO A 113 2.62 -31.46 -11.27
C PRO A 113 3.27 -32.06 -10.03
N THR A 114 2.83 -31.58 -8.88
CA THR A 114 3.20 -32.14 -7.58
C THR A 114 2.03 -32.96 -7.03
N THR A 115 1.99 -33.20 -5.72
CA THR A 115 0.85 -33.90 -5.10
C THR A 115 -0.35 -32.97 -5.01
N SER A 116 -1.57 -33.53 -5.08
CA SER A 116 -2.81 -32.75 -4.90
C SER A 116 -2.84 -32.01 -3.57
N GLN A 117 -2.24 -32.61 -2.54
CA GLN A 117 -2.13 -32.04 -1.21
C GLN A 117 -1.22 -30.80 -1.18
N MET A 118 -0.05 -30.84 -1.83
CA MET A 118 0.85 -29.68 -1.90
C MET A 118 0.23 -28.53 -2.71
N SER A 119 -0.47 -28.83 -3.80
CA SER A 119 -1.21 -27.81 -4.56
C SER A 119 -2.36 -27.19 -3.77
N ALA A 120 -3.06 -28.00 -2.97
CA ALA A 120 -4.10 -27.50 -2.09
C ALA A 120 -3.51 -26.59 -1.01
N ASP A 121 -2.35 -26.94 -0.46
CA ASP A 121 -1.64 -26.17 0.56
C ASP A 121 -1.11 -24.84 0.00
N LEU A 122 -0.67 -24.83 -1.26
CA LEU A 122 -0.36 -23.59 -1.97
C LEU A 122 -1.59 -22.68 -2.10
N ALA A 123 -2.75 -23.24 -2.45
CA ALA A 123 -3.99 -22.46 -2.53
C ALA A 123 -4.35 -21.85 -1.17
N ILE A 124 -4.19 -22.60 -0.07
CA ILE A 124 -4.40 -22.10 1.30
C ILE A 124 -3.40 -20.99 1.63
N LEU A 125 -2.12 -21.15 1.30
CA LEU A 125 -1.09 -20.14 1.54
C LEU A 125 -1.37 -18.83 0.78
N VAL A 126 -1.66 -18.91 -0.51
CA VAL A 126 -2.03 -17.74 -1.33
C VAL A 126 -3.28 -17.08 -0.77
N GLY A 127 -4.28 -17.88 -0.35
CA GLY A 127 -5.48 -17.40 0.28
C GLY A 127 -5.21 -16.65 1.59
N ALA A 128 -4.34 -17.19 2.45
CA ALA A 128 -3.92 -16.55 3.69
C ALA A 128 -3.19 -15.23 3.46
N LEU A 129 -2.33 -15.17 2.43
CA LEU A 129 -1.62 -13.93 2.05
C LEU A 129 -2.58 -12.86 1.51
N TRP A 130 -3.58 -13.24 0.73
CA TRP A 130 -4.62 -12.30 0.29
C TRP A 130 -5.54 -11.85 1.42
N LEU A 131 -5.86 -12.72 2.39
CA LEU A 131 -6.54 -12.29 3.61
C LEU A 131 -5.69 -11.30 4.41
N ALA A 132 -4.38 -11.53 4.53
CA ALA A 132 -3.47 -10.58 5.15
C ALA A 132 -3.44 -9.23 4.41
N GLN A 133 -3.41 -9.25 3.07
CA GLN A 133 -3.54 -8.04 2.25
C GLN A 133 -4.88 -7.33 2.47
N ALA A 134 -5.98 -8.07 2.56
CA ALA A 134 -7.31 -7.51 2.86
C ALA A 134 -7.36 -6.86 4.24
N LEU A 135 -6.70 -7.47 5.24
CA LEU A 135 -6.62 -6.92 6.60
C LEU A 135 -5.81 -5.63 6.63
N ILE A 136 -4.66 -5.58 5.95
CA ILE A 136 -3.87 -4.35 5.77
C ILE A 136 -4.74 -3.25 5.15
N ALA A 137 -5.46 -3.57 4.07
CA ALA A 137 -6.32 -2.62 3.36
C ALA A 137 -7.50 -2.14 4.21
N ARG A 138 -8.06 -2.99 5.08
CA ARG A 138 -9.19 -2.66 5.96
C ARG A 138 -8.76 -1.82 7.16
N LEU A 139 -7.66 -2.19 7.81
CA LEU A 139 -7.15 -1.51 9.01
C LEU A 139 -6.36 -0.25 8.67
N ASN A 140 -6.06 -0.06 7.38
CA ASN A 140 -5.42 1.14 6.87
C ASN A 140 -4.05 1.39 7.51
N TRP A 141 -3.36 0.31 7.90
CA TRP A 141 -1.97 0.39 8.33
C TRP A 141 -1.18 1.09 7.22
N GLY A 142 -0.49 2.20 7.55
CA GLY A 142 0.28 3.00 6.58
C GLY A 142 -0.46 4.17 5.91
N ALA A 143 -1.74 4.40 6.19
CA ALA A 143 -2.51 5.49 5.56
C ALA A 143 -2.31 6.90 6.13
N GLN A 144 -1.38 7.05 7.05
CA GLN A 144 -0.88 8.37 7.47
C GLN A 144 0.09 8.96 6.43
N ILE A 145 0.23 8.35 5.26
CA ILE A 145 1.24 8.69 4.26
C ILE A 145 0.54 9.02 2.93
N GLU A 146 -0.44 9.92 2.99
CA GLU A 146 -0.94 10.59 1.80
C GLU A 146 -0.08 11.83 1.56
N SER A 147 0.85 11.76 0.60
CA SER A 147 1.54 12.95 0.11
C SER A 147 0.83 13.45 -1.15
N PRO A 148 0.16 14.62 -1.13
CA PRO A 148 -0.31 15.25 -2.35
C PRO A 148 0.89 15.58 -3.25
N VAL A 149 0.75 15.32 -4.54
CA VAL A 149 1.72 15.61 -5.58
C VAL A 149 1.00 16.50 -6.60
N ILE A 150 1.48 17.72 -6.77
CA ILE A 150 0.98 18.61 -7.82
C ILE A 150 1.51 18.10 -9.16
N LEU A 151 0.61 17.76 -10.07
CA LEU A 151 0.92 17.46 -11.47
C LEU A 151 0.45 18.64 -12.32
N GLN A 152 1.28 19.08 -13.25
CA GLN A 152 0.92 20.10 -14.23
C GLN A 152 0.56 19.40 -15.54
N ASP A 153 -0.64 19.65 -16.06
CA ASP A 153 -1.07 19.10 -17.35
C ASP A 153 -0.40 19.86 -18.53
N ARG A 154 -0.43 19.29 -19.73
CA ARG A 154 0.07 19.91 -20.99
C ARG A 154 -0.60 21.25 -21.31
N ARG A 155 -1.74 21.56 -20.68
CA ARG A 155 -2.47 22.83 -20.76
C ARG A 155 -2.17 23.78 -19.58
N GLN A 156 -1.08 23.54 -18.84
CA GLN A 156 -0.67 24.25 -17.63
C GLN A 156 -1.66 24.26 -16.45
N ARG A 157 -2.82 23.61 -16.58
CA ARG A 157 -3.74 23.38 -15.44
C ARG A 157 -3.07 22.48 -14.40
N GLN A 158 -3.02 22.96 -13.16
CA GLN A 158 -2.49 22.20 -12.03
C GLN A 158 -3.57 21.25 -11.49
N GLN A 159 -3.23 19.99 -11.28
CA GLN A 159 -4.10 18.95 -10.71
C GLN A 159 -3.38 18.26 -9.56
N VAL A 160 -4.12 17.84 -8.54
CA VAL A 160 -3.55 17.14 -7.37
C VAL A 160 -3.66 15.64 -7.58
N ALA A 161 -2.54 14.94 -7.46
CA ALA A 161 -2.51 13.48 -7.40
C ALA A 161 -2.06 13.03 -6.02
N PHE A 162 -2.68 11.98 -5.49
CA PHE A 162 -2.25 11.35 -4.25
C PHE A 162 -1.44 10.09 -4.57
N ARG A 163 -0.27 9.98 -3.94
CA ARG A 163 0.61 8.84 -4.11
C ARG A 163 0.72 8.06 -2.80
N LEU A 164 0.49 6.75 -2.86
CA LEU A 164 0.75 5.81 -1.77
C LEU A 164 1.81 4.82 -2.20
N ARG A 165 2.80 4.61 -1.33
CA ARG A 165 3.83 3.59 -1.51
C ARG A 165 4.17 2.98 -0.15
N GLN A 166 3.51 1.88 0.19
CA GLN A 166 3.71 1.18 1.45
C GLN A 166 3.93 -0.31 1.19
N PHE A 167 5.07 -0.81 1.66
CA PHE A 167 5.42 -2.23 1.62
C PHE A 167 5.46 -2.82 3.03
N TYR A 168 5.25 -4.13 3.09
CA TYR A 168 5.28 -4.93 4.31
C TYR A 168 6.12 -6.17 4.07
N TRP A 169 7.20 -6.33 4.83
CA TRP A 169 8.06 -7.50 4.73
C TRP A 169 7.49 -8.65 5.54
N VAL A 170 7.05 -9.70 4.86
CA VAL A 170 6.41 -10.88 5.46
C VAL A 170 7.40 -12.05 5.43
N PRO A 171 8.21 -12.24 6.49
CA PRO A 171 9.07 -13.41 6.61
C PRO A 171 8.22 -14.64 6.93
N LEU A 172 8.14 -15.57 5.98
CA LEU A 172 7.45 -16.84 6.14
C LEU A 172 8.44 -17.96 6.47
N PHE A 173 8.04 -18.88 7.32
CA PHE A 173 8.72 -20.15 7.56
C PHE A 173 7.76 -21.28 7.26
N LEU A 174 7.98 -21.95 6.13
CA LEU A 174 7.03 -22.92 5.57
C LEU A 174 7.62 -24.32 5.58
N PRO A 175 6.86 -25.36 5.96
CA PRO A 175 7.36 -26.72 5.96
C PRO A 175 7.49 -27.22 4.52
N VAL A 176 8.68 -27.69 4.17
CA VAL A 176 9.05 -28.29 2.89
C VAL A 176 9.63 -29.67 3.17
N SER A 177 9.44 -30.59 2.21
CA SER A 177 10.01 -31.93 2.28
C SER A 177 11.54 -31.89 2.26
N VAL A 178 12.18 -32.71 3.10
CA VAL A 178 13.64 -32.70 3.36
C VAL A 178 14.46 -32.96 2.10
N ASP A 179 13.96 -33.83 1.22
CA ASP A 179 14.53 -34.21 -0.08
C ASP A 179 14.66 -33.04 -1.05
N GLN A 180 13.79 -32.03 -0.94
CA GLN A 180 13.80 -30.88 -1.86
C GLN A 180 14.82 -29.80 -1.46
N VAL A 181 15.26 -29.77 -0.20
CA VAL A 181 16.06 -28.66 0.35
C VAL A 181 17.55 -29.00 0.44
N ALA A 182 17.91 -30.28 0.39
CA ALA A 182 19.30 -30.74 0.55
C ALA A 182 20.25 -30.07 -0.46
N GLY A 183 21.29 -29.39 0.04
CA GLY A 183 22.36 -28.81 -0.78
C GLY A 183 22.08 -27.41 -1.38
N LEU A 184 20.89 -26.84 -1.17
CA LEU A 184 20.59 -25.47 -1.60
C LEU A 184 20.95 -24.45 -0.50
N PRO A 185 21.50 -23.27 -0.84
CA PRO A 185 21.86 -22.23 0.13
C PRO A 185 20.62 -21.45 0.62
N LEU A 186 19.60 -22.16 1.09
CA LEU A 186 18.35 -21.61 1.61
C LEU A 186 18.40 -21.52 3.13
N LEU A 187 17.78 -20.48 3.69
CA LEU A 187 17.60 -20.37 5.13
C LEU A 187 16.60 -21.45 5.55
N SER A 188 17.09 -22.48 6.22
CA SER A 188 16.30 -23.65 6.59
C SER A 188 16.55 -24.02 8.04
N ILE A 189 15.47 -24.42 8.73
CA ILE A 189 15.51 -25.00 10.06
C ILE A 189 15.04 -26.44 9.90
N ALA A 190 15.97 -27.38 10.00
CA ALA A 190 15.67 -28.80 9.89
C ALA A 190 15.16 -29.35 11.22
N THR A 191 14.10 -30.16 11.15
CA THR A 191 13.65 -31.05 12.22
C THR A 191 13.64 -32.48 11.70
N ASP A 192 13.44 -33.47 12.57
CA ASP A 192 13.45 -34.89 12.18
C ASP A 192 12.36 -35.25 11.13
N THR A 193 11.32 -34.43 10.99
CA THR A 193 10.15 -34.75 10.13
C THR A 193 9.88 -33.74 9.01
N PHE A 194 10.38 -32.51 9.11
CA PHE A 194 10.22 -31.48 8.06
C PHE A 194 11.34 -30.44 8.13
N VAL A 195 11.56 -29.73 7.02
CA VAL A 195 12.46 -28.58 6.97
C VAL A 195 11.64 -27.32 6.79
N ALA A 196 11.71 -26.40 7.75
CA ALA A 196 11.09 -25.08 7.61
C ALA A 196 11.99 -24.17 6.78
N VAL A 197 11.56 -23.79 5.58
CA VAL A 197 12.29 -22.87 4.70
C VAL A 197 11.79 -21.45 4.92
N GLY A 198 12.73 -20.54 5.21
CA GLY A 198 12.48 -19.11 5.31
C GLY A 198 12.26 -18.51 3.94
N LEU A 199 11.16 -17.80 3.71
CA LEU A 199 10.88 -17.09 2.46
C LEU A 199 10.36 -15.68 2.76
N PRO A 200 11.00 -14.62 2.26
CA PRO A 200 10.51 -13.26 2.43
C PRO A 200 9.57 -12.95 1.27
N LEU A 201 8.31 -12.72 1.60
CA LEU A 201 7.36 -12.14 0.68
C LEU A 201 7.16 -10.67 1.02
N VAL A 202 6.62 -9.91 0.07
CA VAL A 202 6.23 -8.53 0.29
C VAL A 202 4.77 -8.35 -0.05
N LEU A 203 4.03 -7.82 0.92
CA LEU A 203 2.66 -7.35 0.76
C LEU A 203 2.61 -5.83 0.76
N GLY A 204 1.45 -5.26 0.49
CA GLY A 204 1.24 -3.81 0.48
C GLY A 204 0.72 -3.30 -0.86
N ALA A 205 0.87 -1.99 -1.07
CA ALA A 205 0.37 -1.33 -2.26
C ALA A 205 1.25 -0.13 -2.62
N ALA A 206 1.50 0.04 -3.92
CA ALA A 206 2.12 1.24 -4.47
C ALA A 206 1.30 1.71 -5.67
N PHE A 207 0.77 2.93 -5.64
CA PHE A 207 0.05 3.51 -6.77
C PHE A 207 0.02 5.03 -6.66
N THR A 208 -0.23 5.69 -7.78
CA THR A 208 -0.57 7.12 -7.83
C THR A 208 -1.99 7.23 -8.36
N THR A 209 -2.88 7.87 -7.63
CA THR A 209 -4.25 8.16 -8.06
C THR A 209 -4.43 9.66 -8.21
N GLN A 210 -5.02 10.08 -9.32
CA GLN A 210 -5.30 11.50 -9.61
C GLN A 210 -6.72 11.90 -9.21
N ARG A 211 -7.55 10.93 -8.84
CA ARG A 211 -9.01 11.07 -8.88
C ARG A 211 -9.70 10.66 -7.59
N ASP A 212 -8.99 10.14 -6.59
CA ASP A 212 -9.55 9.81 -5.28
C ASP A 212 -8.50 10.07 -4.21
N ARG A 213 -8.96 10.25 -2.96
CA ARG A 213 -8.08 10.06 -1.80
C ARG A 213 -7.61 8.60 -1.77
N VAL A 214 -6.41 8.36 -1.24
CA VAL A 214 -5.82 7.01 -1.23
C VAL A 214 -6.62 6.09 -0.30
N GLN A 215 -7.03 6.61 0.86
CA GLN A 215 -7.77 5.84 1.88
C GLN A 215 -9.02 5.13 1.35
N PRO A 216 -9.99 5.80 0.69
CA PRO A 216 -11.16 5.13 0.15
C PRO A 216 -10.80 4.15 -0.97
N TYR A 217 -9.79 4.43 -1.79
CA TYR A 217 -9.35 3.51 -2.85
C TYR A 217 -8.79 2.20 -2.28
N LEU A 218 -7.87 2.29 -1.31
CA LEU A 218 -7.27 1.10 -0.68
C LEU A 218 -8.34 0.31 0.07
N ARG A 219 -9.19 0.99 0.85
CA ARG A 219 -10.30 0.35 1.57
C ARG A 219 -11.24 -0.35 0.59
N ARG A 220 -11.62 0.26 -0.53
CA ARG A 220 -12.50 -0.38 -1.53
C ARG A 220 -11.91 -1.65 -2.18
N SER A 221 -10.60 -1.87 -2.09
CA SER A 221 -9.96 -3.13 -2.53
C SER A 221 -10.03 -4.27 -1.50
N TRP A 222 -10.30 -3.97 -0.22
CA TRP A 222 -10.35 -4.98 0.86
C TRP A 222 -11.32 -6.15 0.58
N PRO A 223 -12.57 -5.96 0.10
CA PRO A 223 -13.50 -7.07 -0.05
C PRO A 223 -13.09 -8.00 -1.19
N TRP A 224 -12.46 -7.49 -2.24
CA TRP A 224 -11.93 -8.30 -3.34
C TRP A 224 -10.88 -9.29 -2.84
N PHE A 225 -9.89 -8.81 -2.10
CA PHE A 225 -8.87 -9.66 -1.49
C PHE A 225 -9.45 -10.59 -0.41
N ALA A 226 -10.45 -10.14 0.36
CA ALA A 226 -11.07 -10.95 1.40
C ALA A 226 -11.84 -12.14 0.80
N VAL A 227 -12.66 -11.90 -0.24
CA VAL A 227 -13.43 -12.95 -0.93
C VAL A 227 -12.51 -13.90 -1.66
N ALA A 228 -11.51 -13.39 -2.39
CA ALA A 228 -10.53 -14.22 -3.09
C ALA A 228 -9.71 -15.07 -2.11
N GLY A 229 -9.24 -14.47 -1.01
CA GLY A 229 -8.45 -15.14 0.01
C GLY A 229 -9.24 -16.21 0.75
N GLY A 230 -10.42 -15.86 1.26
CA GLY A 230 -11.31 -16.80 1.94
C GLY A 230 -11.78 -17.94 1.02
N GLY A 231 -12.12 -17.62 -0.23
CA GLY A 231 -12.51 -18.60 -1.23
C GLY A 231 -11.40 -19.61 -1.53
N LEU A 232 -10.15 -19.16 -1.68
CA LEU A 232 -9.01 -20.06 -1.90
C LEU A 232 -8.69 -20.94 -0.68
N ILE A 233 -8.83 -20.43 0.55
CA ILE A 233 -8.63 -21.24 1.75
C ILE A 233 -9.67 -22.37 1.81
N VAL A 234 -10.95 -22.04 1.61
CA VAL A 234 -12.03 -23.04 1.60
C VAL A 234 -11.79 -24.06 0.48
N PHE A 235 -11.45 -23.57 -0.72
CA PHE A 235 -11.14 -24.43 -1.86
C PHE A 235 -9.95 -25.37 -1.58
N GLY A 236 -8.86 -24.87 -1.01
CA GLY A 236 -7.71 -25.69 -0.64
C GLY A 236 -8.02 -26.71 0.46
N LEU A 237 -8.79 -26.34 1.49
CA LEU A 237 -9.24 -27.28 2.51
C LEU A 237 -10.10 -28.42 1.92
N VAL A 238 -11.02 -28.08 1.01
CA VAL A 238 -11.83 -29.06 0.28
C VAL A 238 -10.94 -29.94 -0.62
N GLY A 239 -9.96 -29.35 -1.31
CA GLY A 239 -9.01 -30.06 -2.18
C GLY A 239 -8.07 -31.02 -1.44
N ARG A 240 -7.90 -30.88 -0.11
CA ARG A 240 -7.20 -31.87 0.72
C ARG A 240 -8.05 -33.10 1.03
N ILE A 241 -9.38 -32.95 1.08
CA ILE A 241 -10.31 -34.02 1.46
C ILE A 241 -10.81 -34.75 0.21
N LEU A 242 -11.16 -34.00 -0.82
CA LEU A 242 -11.64 -34.52 -2.09
C LEU A 242 -10.46 -34.84 -3.01
N THR A 243 -10.54 -35.97 -3.72
CA THR A 243 -9.55 -36.35 -4.74
C THR A 243 -9.77 -35.56 -6.04
N ILE A 244 -9.48 -34.26 -5.98
CA ILE A 244 -9.54 -33.36 -7.14
C ILE A 244 -8.22 -33.50 -7.94
N PRO A 245 -8.28 -33.53 -9.28
CA PRO A 245 -7.07 -33.56 -10.09
C PRO A 245 -6.16 -32.35 -9.81
N VAL A 246 -4.86 -32.59 -9.68
CA VAL A 246 -3.82 -31.58 -9.37
C VAL A 246 -3.93 -30.37 -10.30
N MET A 247 -4.18 -30.59 -11.59
CA MET A 247 -4.31 -29.53 -12.59
C MET A 247 -5.43 -28.55 -12.26
N VAL A 248 -6.57 -29.02 -11.73
CA VAL A 248 -7.69 -28.17 -11.34
C VAL A 248 -7.31 -27.36 -10.11
N ILE A 249 -6.70 -28.00 -9.11
CA ILE A 249 -6.28 -27.32 -7.87
C ILE A 249 -5.26 -26.21 -8.19
N ALA A 250 -4.27 -26.49 -9.03
CA ALA A 250 -3.23 -25.54 -9.42
C ALA A 250 -3.75 -24.39 -10.30
N LEU A 251 -4.77 -24.64 -11.14
CA LEU A 251 -5.33 -23.63 -12.05
C LEU A 251 -6.18 -22.58 -11.33
N ILE A 252 -6.90 -22.95 -10.27
CA ILE A 252 -7.83 -22.05 -9.59
C ILE A 252 -7.15 -20.79 -9.00
N PRO A 253 -6.03 -20.88 -8.24
CA PRO A 253 -5.30 -19.70 -7.78
C PRO A 253 -4.86 -18.75 -8.92
N VAL A 254 -4.50 -19.30 -10.08
CA VAL A 254 -4.13 -18.53 -11.27
C VAL A 254 -5.34 -17.75 -11.79
N LEU A 255 -6.49 -18.41 -11.95
CA LEU A 255 -7.72 -17.76 -12.42
C LEU A 255 -8.18 -16.66 -11.46
N VAL A 256 -8.18 -16.93 -10.15
CA VAL A 256 -8.57 -15.91 -9.15
C VAL A 256 -7.60 -14.72 -9.19
N SER A 257 -6.30 -14.96 -9.43
CA SER A 257 -5.30 -13.88 -9.58
C SER A 257 -5.62 -12.97 -10.78
N LEU A 258 -6.01 -13.55 -11.91
CA LEU A 258 -6.38 -12.79 -13.11
C LEU A 258 -7.68 -12.00 -12.90
N ILE A 259 -8.67 -12.60 -12.22
CA ILE A 259 -9.93 -11.91 -11.86
C ILE A 259 -9.65 -10.75 -10.91
N LEU A 260 -8.79 -10.93 -9.91
CA LEU A 260 -8.37 -9.86 -9.01
C LEU A 260 -7.68 -8.72 -9.77
N CYS A 261 -6.78 -9.05 -10.70
CA CYS A 261 -6.13 -8.05 -11.54
C CYS A 261 -7.15 -7.23 -12.34
N ALA A 262 -8.09 -7.90 -13.02
CA ALA A 262 -9.15 -7.25 -13.79
C ALA A 262 -10.04 -6.38 -12.89
N GLY A 263 -10.44 -6.87 -11.71
CA GLY A 263 -11.23 -6.13 -10.73
C GLY A 263 -10.52 -4.87 -10.24
N LEU A 264 -9.22 -4.94 -9.94
CA LEU A 264 -8.41 -3.80 -9.52
C LEU A 264 -8.18 -2.77 -10.65
N ILE A 265 -8.13 -3.20 -11.91
CA ILE A 265 -8.07 -2.31 -13.07
C ILE A 265 -9.42 -1.61 -13.26
N TRP A 266 -10.52 -2.37 -13.20
CA TRP A 266 -11.88 -1.83 -13.32
C TRP A 266 -12.17 -0.81 -12.20
N GLN A 267 -11.80 -1.13 -10.97
CA GLN A 267 -11.91 -0.20 -9.84
C GLN A 267 -11.12 1.10 -10.08
N ALA A 268 -9.94 1.03 -10.71
CA ALA A 268 -9.14 2.22 -11.02
C ALA A 268 -9.80 3.12 -12.08
N HIS A 269 -10.64 2.57 -12.96
CA HIS A 269 -11.34 3.36 -13.99
C HIS A 269 -12.60 4.06 -13.46
N GLN A 270 -13.26 3.53 -12.42
CA GLN A 270 -14.56 4.00 -11.91
C GLN A 270 -14.50 5.23 -10.97
N VAL A 271 -13.39 5.96 -10.96
CA VAL A 271 -13.12 6.99 -9.96
C VAL A 271 -12.99 8.35 -10.65
N HIS A 272 -13.74 9.35 -10.17
CA HIS A 272 -13.81 10.70 -10.73
C HIS A 272 -13.95 11.77 -9.64
N LEU A 273 -12.86 12.17 -8.96
CA LEU A 273 -12.77 13.50 -8.35
C LEU A 273 -12.00 14.40 -9.31
N ASN A 274 -12.72 15.25 -10.02
CA ASN A 274 -12.13 16.36 -10.75
C ASN A 274 -11.98 17.53 -9.78
N VAL A 275 -10.87 17.56 -9.02
CA VAL A 275 -10.48 18.78 -8.32
C VAL A 275 -9.84 19.71 -9.35
N THR A 276 -10.69 20.46 -10.07
CA THR A 276 -10.25 21.53 -10.98
C THR A 276 -10.18 22.84 -10.20
N GLN A 277 -9.13 23.63 -10.42
CA GLN A 277 -9.15 25.05 -10.01
C GLN A 277 -10.36 25.73 -10.65
N THR A 278 -11.25 26.26 -9.80
CA THR A 278 -12.40 27.08 -10.21
C THR A 278 -12.13 28.53 -9.81
N ASN A 279 -12.63 29.49 -10.57
CA ASN A 279 -12.41 30.94 -10.37
C ASN A 279 -12.95 31.54 -9.06
N HIS A 280 -13.46 30.74 -8.11
CA HIS A 280 -14.01 31.22 -6.85
C HIS A 280 -13.51 30.37 -5.70
N GLY A 281 -12.91 31.00 -4.69
CA GLY A 281 -12.38 30.30 -3.52
C GLY A 281 -11.01 29.65 -3.74
N VAL A 282 -10.31 29.40 -2.64
CA VAL A 282 -8.98 28.80 -2.63
C VAL A 282 -9.10 27.31 -2.29
N VAL A 283 -8.61 26.45 -3.18
CA VAL A 283 -8.70 24.99 -2.99
C VAL A 283 -7.52 24.49 -2.16
N VAL A 284 -7.81 23.77 -1.08
CA VAL A 284 -6.83 23.12 -0.21
C VAL A 284 -6.41 21.79 -0.85
N ILE A 285 -5.13 21.64 -1.13
CA ILE A 285 -4.57 20.43 -1.78
C ILE A 285 -3.94 19.46 -0.78
N GLY A 286 -3.64 19.93 0.42
CA GLY A 286 -3.01 19.17 1.48
C GLY A 286 -3.11 19.89 2.81
N VAL A 287 -2.97 19.15 3.90
CA VAL A 287 -2.96 19.70 5.25
C VAL A 287 -1.81 19.05 6.01
N VAL A 288 -0.95 19.89 6.60
CA VAL A 288 0.17 19.40 7.41
C VAL A 288 -0.38 18.91 8.76
N PRO A 289 -0.04 17.69 9.21
CA PRO A 289 -0.47 17.19 10.51
C PRO A 289 -0.01 18.08 11.66
N GLN A 290 -0.77 18.07 12.76
CA GLN A 290 -0.45 18.84 13.98
C GLN A 290 -0.37 20.37 13.75
N THR A 291 -1.10 20.88 12.78
CA THR A 291 -1.24 22.32 12.49
C THR A 291 -2.67 22.81 12.77
N PRO A 292 -2.91 24.14 12.88
CA PRO A 292 -4.26 24.66 13.06
C PRO A 292 -5.23 24.21 11.96
N ALA A 293 -4.75 24.08 10.71
CA ALA A 293 -5.52 23.50 9.61
C ALA A 293 -5.97 22.05 9.88
N ALA A 294 -5.10 21.22 10.48
CA ALA A 294 -5.46 19.86 10.86
C ALA A 294 -6.44 19.82 12.05
N GLN A 295 -6.35 20.77 12.99
CA GLN A 295 -7.30 20.89 14.10
C GLN A 295 -8.70 21.30 13.63
N MET A 296 -8.78 22.09 12.55
CA MET A 296 -10.02 22.43 11.86
C MET A 296 -10.60 21.29 11.01
N ASP A 297 -9.98 20.09 11.04
CA ASP A 297 -10.33 18.94 10.20
C ASP A 297 -10.42 19.31 8.71
N LEU A 298 -9.57 20.24 8.24
CA LEU A 298 -9.50 20.56 6.82
C LEU A 298 -9.03 19.34 6.05
N GLN A 299 -9.65 19.09 4.91
CA GLN A 299 -9.33 17.95 4.09
C GLN A 299 -8.93 18.37 2.67
N PRO A 300 -8.04 17.62 2.00
CA PRO A 300 -7.73 17.87 0.60
C PRO A 300 -8.99 17.82 -0.26
N GLY A 301 -9.19 18.85 -1.08
CA GLY A 301 -10.39 19.08 -1.88
C GLY A 301 -11.37 20.10 -1.29
N ASP A 302 -11.23 20.47 -0.01
CA ASP A 302 -12.02 21.54 0.59
C ASP A 302 -11.68 22.88 -0.07
N ARG A 303 -12.69 23.72 -0.29
CA ARG A 303 -12.55 25.04 -0.90
C ARG A 303 -12.84 26.14 0.11
N VAL A 304 -11.83 26.96 0.43
CA VAL A 304 -11.99 28.13 1.30
C VAL A 304 -12.66 29.25 0.51
N LEU A 305 -13.87 29.63 0.91
CA LEU A 305 -14.63 30.73 0.30
C LEU A 305 -14.33 32.06 0.98
N THR A 306 -14.25 32.05 2.31
CA THR A 306 -14.00 33.25 3.10
C THR A 306 -13.13 32.94 4.32
N CYS A 307 -12.24 33.85 4.68
CA CYS A 307 -11.47 33.84 5.92
C CYS A 307 -11.80 35.10 6.73
N ASN A 308 -12.23 34.94 7.98
CA ASN A 308 -12.61 36.06 8.87
C ASN A 308 -13.56 37.04 8.18
N HIS A 309 -14.61 36.50 7.55
CA HIS A 309 -15.63 37.24 6.78
C HIS A 309 -15.14 37.94 5.50
N ILE A 310 -13.88 37.80 5.12
CA ILE A 310 -13.30 38.34 3.89
C ILE A 310 -13.32 37.25 2.81
N ALA A 311 -13.84 37.56 1.62
CA ALA A 311 -13.80 36.65 0.47
C ALA A 311 -12.37 36.50 -0.05
N VAL A 312 -11.99 35.27 -0.40
CA VAL A 312 -10.63 34.91 -0.83
C VAL A 312 -10.71 34.06 -2.09
N ASN A 313 -9.93 34.41 -3.11
CA ASN A 313 -9.91 33.69 -4.39
C ASN A 313 -8.52 33.23 -4.82
N ASN A 314 -7.46 33.69 -4.16
CA ASN A 314 -6.08 33.25 -4.38
C ASN A 314 -5.33 33.10 -3.04
N ALA A 315 -4.15 32.48 -3.10
CA ALA A 315 -3.33 32.20 -1.91
C ALA A 315 -2.90 33.49 -1.20
N ALA A 316 -2.50 34.53 -1.95
CA ALA A 316 -2.13 35.83 -1.40
C ALA A 316 -3.27 36.52 -0.62
N GLU A 317 -4.50 36.49 -1.14
CA GLU A 317 -5.68 37.04 -0.47
C GLU A 317 -5.99 36.28 0.81
N LEU A 318 -5.87 34.94 0.79
CA LEU A 318 -6.05 34.12 1.99
C LEU A 318 -4.99 34.45 3.03
N TYR A 319 -3.73 34.55 2.63
CA TYR A 319 -2.62 34.92 3.50
C TYR A 319 -2.84 36.31 4.14
N ASN A 320 -3.27 37.28 3.34
CA ASN A 320 -3.59 38.63 3.82
C ASN A 320 -4.80 38.63 4.77
N ALA A 321 -5.81 37.80 4.51
CA ALA A 321 -6.99 37.69 5.37
C ALA A 321 -6.64 37.06 6.73
N ILE A 322 -5.75 36.07 6.76
CA ILE A 322 -5.25 35.46 8.01
C ILE A 322 -4.46 36.48 8.83
N GLN A 323 -3.60 37.28 8.20
CA GLN A 323 -2.78 38.26 8.90
C GLN A 323 -3.58 39.39 9.58
N LYS A 324 -4.80 39.68 9.11
CA LYS A 324 -5.66 40.70 9.73
C LYS A 324 -6.08 40.33 11.15
N GLU A 325 -6.26 39.04 11.43
CA GLU A 325 -6.60 38.53 12.76
C GLU A 325 -5.66 37.37 13.12
N PRO A 326 -4.42 37.67 13.57
CA PRO A 326 -3.36 36.66 13.70
C PRO A 326 -3.55 35.69 14.88
N THR A 327 -4.56 35.89 15.73
CA THR A 327 -4.86 35.05 16.89
C THR A 327 -6.07 34.12 16.67
N TYR A 328 -6.85 34.35 15.61
CA TYR A 328 -8.10 33.62 15.37
C TYR A 328 -8.38 33.49 13.88
N CYS A 329 -8.75 32.30 13.44
CA CYS A 329 -9.17 32.08 12.06
C CYS A 329 -10.52 31.39 12.03
N ARG A 330 -11.44 31.98 11.27
CA ARG A 330 -12.74 31.43 10.93
C ARG A 330 -12.85 31.29 9.42
N LEU A 331 -12.88 30.04 8.96
CA LEU A 331 -12.97 29.68 7.57
C LEU A 331 -14.38 29.24 7.23
N ARG A 332 -14.92 29.75 6.11
CA ARG A 332 -16.09 29.18 5.45
C ARG A 332 -15.62 28.33 4.29
N LEU A 333 -15.88 27.04 4.39
CA LEU A 333 -15.40 26.01 3.48
C LEU A 333 -16.57 25.46 2.66
N GLN A 334 -16.28 25.02 1.45
CA GLN A 334 -17.15 24.17 0.68
C GLN A 334 -16.47 22.81 0.50
N GLN A 335 -17.10 21.75 0.95
CA GLN A 335 -16.58 20.39 0.86
C GLN A 335 -16.81 19.81 -0.55
N ALA A 336 -16.19 18.67 -0.84
CA ALA A 336 -16.27 18.02 -2.16
C ALA A 336 -17.69 17.54 -2.56
N ASP A 337 -18.57 17.36 -1.57
CA ASP A 337 -20.01 17.08 -1.73
C ASP A 337 -20.85 18.34 -2.03
N GLY A 338 -20.24 19.53 -1.93
CA GLY A 338 -20.90 20.81 -2.13
C GLY A 338 -21.46 21.45 -0.85
N GLU A 339 -21.40 20.77 0.30
CA GLU A 339 -21.88 21.30 1.57
C GLU A 339 -20.97 22.41 2.09
N ILE A 340 -21.57 23.43 2.72
CA ILE A 340 -20.82 24.54 3.32
C ILE A 340 -20.58 24.24 4.80
N ARG A 341 -19.30 24.16 5.19
CA ARG A 341 -18.87 23.95 6.57
C ARG A 341 -18.16 25.18 7.10
N LEU A 342 -18.47 25.61 8.31
CA LEU A 342 -17.65 26.58 9.02
C LEU A 342 -16.63 25.83 9.89
N ALA A 343 -15.37 26.24 9.82
CA ALA A 343 -14.32 25.75 10.69
C ALA A 343 -13.61 26.92 11.34
N GLU A 344 -13.24 26.77 12.60
CA GLU A 344 -12.62 27.83 13.37
C GLU A 344 -11.56 27.29 14.32
N THR A 345 -10.48 28.06 14.51
CA THR A 345 -9.39 27.69 15.40
C THR A 345 -8.66 28.92 15.92
N ALA A 346 -8.11 28.79 17.13
CA ALA A 346 -7.19 29.77 17.68
C ALA A 346 -5.80 29.57 17.07
N ILE A 347 -5.15 30.68 16.71
CA ILE A 347 -3.79 30.66 16.17
C ILE A 347 -2.83 30.95 17.33
N PHE A 348 -1.91 30.01 17.56
CA PHE A 348 -0.87 30.14 18.59
C PHE A 348 0.44 30.66 18.00
N ALA A 349 1.30 31.26 18.84
CA ALA A 349 2.61 31.74 18.43
C ALA A 349 3.45 30.60 17.81
N GLY A 350 4.04 30.87 16.64
CA GLY A 350 4.78 29.86 15.87
C GLY A 350 3.92 28.97 14.95
N ALA A 351 2.65 29.33 14.73
CA ALA A 351 1.81 28.67 13.73
C ALA A 351 2.48 28.69 12.34
N PRO A 352 2.40 27.59 11.58
CA PRO A 352 3.00 27.50 10.25
C PRO A 352 2.32 28.44 9.25
N HIS A 353 3.05 28.73 8.16
CA HIS A 353 2.53 29.51 7.03
C HIS A 353 1.19 28.94 6.54
N GLU A 354 0.26 29.83 6.21
CA GLU A 354 -1.11 29.49 5.82
C GLU A 354 -1.81 28.50 6.78
N LEU A 355 -1.51 28.59 8.09
CA LEU A 355 -2.07 27.71 9.13
C LEU A 355 -1.76 26.21 8.94
N GLY A 356 -0.83 25.88 8.04
CA GLY A 356 -0.50 24.51 7.65
C GLY A 356 -1.34 23.97 6.49
N MET A 357 -2.11 24.82 5.81
CA MET A 357 -2.72 24.50 4.52
C MET A 357 -1.62 24.41 3.45
N ILE A 358 -1.83 23.51 2.50
CA ILE A 358 -1.05 23.43 1.28
C ILE A 358 -1.98 23.82 0.16
N LEU A 359 -1.59 24.82 -0.61
CA LEU A 359 -2.36 25.40 -1.71
C LEU A 359 -1.65 25.17 -3.04
N PHE A 360 -2.35 25.46 -4.14
CA PHE A 360 -1.72 25.50 -5.45
C PHE A 360 -0.71 26.67 -5.53
N PRO A 361 0.50 26.45 -6.08
CA PRO A 361 1.43 27.53 -6.39
C PRO A 361 0.76 28.59 -7.27
N GLU A 362 0.91 29.85 -6.88
CA GLU A 362 0.47 30.98 -7.71
C GLU A 362 1.20 30.95 -9.06
N GLU A 363 0.43 31.18 -10.12
CA GLU A 363 0.99 31.44 -11.45
C GLU A 363 1.62 32.83 -11.37
N THR A 364 2.94 32.91 -11.23
CA THR A 364 3.66 34.17 -11.44
C THR A 364 3.38 34.59 -12.88
N ALA A 365 2.51 35.59 -13.04
CA ALA A 365 2.15 36.21 -14.31
C ALA A 365 3.37 36.82 -15.01
#